data_AF-A0A958S9T3-F1
#
_entry.id   AF-A0A958S9T3-F1
#
_cell.length_a   1.000
_cell.length_b   1.000
_cell.length_c   1.000
_cell.angle_alpha   90.00
_cell.angle_beta   90.00
_cell.angle_gamma   90.00
#
_symmetry.space_group_name_H-M   'P 1'
#
loop_
_entity.id
_entity.type
_entity.pdbx_description
1 polymer ?
#
loop_
_entity_poly.entity_id
_entity_poly.type
_entity_poly.pdbx_seq_one_letter_code
_entity_poly.pdbx_strand_id
1 'polypeptide(L)'
;MKFVILLTLAMSALAGCSTPTVRIMESEWTSMTRSQVPRAQDVQEVGPVEGKFCHSTFKSGHYGLMDEAISQAQKNYHVDYIKNATFMMNKAKACVSVEGIGYKIKTT
;
A
#
# COMPACT_ATOMS: atom_id res chain seq x y z
N MET A 1 2.02 61.76 6.14
CA MET A 1 1.84 60.97 4.90
C MET A 1 3.04 60.06 4.72
N LYS A 2 2.79 58.82 4.25
CA LYS A 2 3.74 57.73 3.93
C LYS A 2 4.20 56.85 5.10
N PHE A 3 3.26 56.01 5.56
CA PHE A 3 3.56 54.69 6.10
C PHE A 3 3.86 53.75 4.92
N VAL A 4 5.10 53.25 4.80
CA VAL A 4 5.44 52.17 3.86
C VAL A 4 5.52 50.89 4.68
N ILE A 5 4.48 50.06 4.52
CA ILE A 5 4.34 48.73 5.09
C ILE A 5 5.30 47.82 4.34
N LEU A 6 6.38 47.38 4.98
CA LEU A 6 7.25 46.34 4.46
C LEU A 6 6.56 44.98 4.71
N LEU A 7 5.98 44.44 3.65
CA LEU A 7 5.26 43.16 3.63
C LEU A 7 6.26 42.02 3.92
N THR A 8 6.22 41.49 5.14
CA THR A 8 6.98 40.29 5.53
C THR A 8 6.47 39.08 4.77
N LEU A 9 7.20 38.68 3.74
CA LEU A 9 7.01 37.45 2.96
C LEU A 9 7.50 36.25 3.80
N ALA A 10 6.80 35.94 4.89
CA ALA A 10 6.97 34.67 5.60
C ALA A 10 6.16 33.60 4.86
N MET A 11 6.62 33.21 3.67
CA MET A 11 6.25 31.94 3.06
C MET A 11 6.90 30.84 3.89
N SER A 12 6.20 30.44 4.94
CA SER A 12 6.46 29.24 5.72
C SER A 12 6.43 28.06 4.77
N ALA A 13 7.59 27.69 4.26
CA ALA A 13 7.82 26.43 3.59
C ALA A 13 7.37 25.32 4.55
N LEU A 14 6.16 24.80 4.34
CA LEU A 14 5.85 23.44 4.76
C LEU A 14 6.75 22.53 3.92
N ALA A 15 7.99 22.40 4.38
CA ALA A 15 8.84 21.28 4.04
C ALA A 15 8.08 20.03 4.52
N GLY A 16 7.26 19.48 3.62
CA GLY A 16 6.65 18.18 3.80
C GLY A 16 7.79 17.21 4.01
N CYS A 17 8.03 16.83 5.26
CA CYS A 17 8.88 15.70 5.59
C CYS A 17 8.30 14.48 4.89
N SER A 18 8.85 14.13 3.72
CA SER A 18 8.60 12.85 3.10
C SER A 18 9.13 11.81 4.08
N THR A 19 8.22 11.24 4.85
CA THR A 19 8.55 10.16 5.78
C THR A 19 9.25 9.07 4.97
N PRO A 20 10.43 8.58 5.41
CA PRO A 20 11.23 7.66 4.61
C PRO A 20 10.43 6.38 4.38
N THR A 21 10.06 6.17 3.12
CA THR A 21 9.48 4.92 2.65
C THR A 21 10.57 4.11 1.99
N VAL A 22 10.77 2.88 2.46
CA VAL A 22 11.76 1.96 1.91
C VAL A 22 11.06 0.79 1.24
N ARG A 23 11.56 0.37 0.08
CA ARG A 23 11.13 -0.88 -0.55
C ARG A 23 11.68 -2.04 0.28
N ILE A 24 10.81 -2.99 0.64
CA ILE A 24 11.15 -4.16 1.45
C ILE A 24 11.46 -5.35 0.55
N MET A 25 10.55 -5.63 -0.39
CA MET A 25 10.65 -6.76 -1.32
C MET A 25 9.69 -6.60 -2.50
N GLU A 26 9.89 -7.45 -3.50
CA GLU A 26 9.00 -7.63 -4.64
C GLU A 26 8.61 -9.11 -4.73
N SER A 27 7.40 -9.38 -5.21
CA SER A 27 6.89 -10.73 -5.43
C SER A 27 6.09 -10.80 -6.73
N GLU A 28 6.31 -11.85 -7.52
CA GLU A 28 5.57 -12.05 -8.76
C GLU A 28 4.09 -12.35 -8.50
N TRP A 29 3.78 -13.20 -7.51
CA TRP A 29 2.43 -13.57 -7.12
C TRP A 29 2.29 -13.65 -5.61
N THR A 30 1.26 -13.01 -5.07
CA THR A 30 0.96 -13.01 -3.64
C THR A 30 -0.53 -13.25 -3.40
N SER A 31 -0.86 -14.06 -2.39
CA SER A 31 -2.24 -14.27 -1.92
C SER A 31 -2.24 -14.75 -0.46
N MET A 32 -3.22 -14.31 0.34
CA MET A 32 -3.48 -14.90 1.67
C MET A 32 -4.44 -16.08 1.63
N THR A 33 -5.17 -16.26 0.53
CA THR A 33 -6.26 -17.25 0.43
C THR A 33 -5.92 -18.42 -0.49
N ARG A 34 -4.81 -18.34 -1.22
CA ARG A 34 -4.39 -19.32 -2.22
C ARG A 34 -2.91 -19.63 -2.06
N SER A 35 -2.55 -20.91 -2.11
CA SER A 35 -1.16 -21.38 -1.98
C SER A 35 -0.47 -21.64 -3.32
N GLN A 36 -1.23 -21.78 -4.40
CA GLN A 36 -0.70 -22.13 -5.72
C GLN A 36 -0.64 -20.90 -6.62
N VAL A 37 0.40 -20.81 -7.44
CA VAL A 37 0.49 -19.80 -8.50
C VAL A 37 -0.59 -20.12 -9.55
N PRO A 38 -1.45 -19.16 -9.91
CA PRO A 38 -2.52 -19.41 -10.87
C PRO A 38 -1.96 -19.59 -12.28
N ARG A 39 -2.62 -20.41 -13.09
CA ARG A 39 -2.39 -20.40 -14.55
C ARG A 39 -3.09 -19.18 -15.14
N ALA A 40 -2.46 -18.54 -16.13
CA ALA A 40 -2.97 -17.30 -16.73
C ALA A 40 -4.41 -17.44 -17.27
N GLN A 41 -4.78 -18.61 -17.78
CA GLN A 41 -6.12 -18.89 -18.29
C GLN A 41 -7.21 -18.96 -17.21
N ASP A 42 -6.84 -19.23 -15.96
CA ASP A 42 -7.78 -19.45 -14.85
C ASP A 42 -8.07 -18.16 -14.07
N VAL A 43 -7.45 -17.04 -14.45
CA VAL A 43 -7.60 -15.74 -13.77
C VAL A 43 -8.00 -14.62 -14.71
N GLN A 44 -8.66 -13.62 -14.15
CA GLN A 44 -9.03 -12.38 -14.81
C GLN A 44 -8.43 -11.19 -14.05
N GLU A 45 -7.81 -10.28 -14.80
CA GLU A 45 -7.30 -9.03 -14.26
C GLU A 45 -8.46 -8.13 -13.80
N VAL A 46 -8.32 -7.54 -12.60
CA VAL A 46 -9.25 -6.54 -12.07
C VAL A 46 -8.67 -5.13 -12.20
N GLY A 47 -7.35 -4.98 -12.09
CA GLY A 47 -6.65 -3.70 -12.24
C GLY A 47 -5.71 -3.42 -11.07
N PRO A 48 -5.18 -2.18 -10.96
CA PRO A 48 -4.27 -1.79 -9.88
C PRO A 48 -4.92 -1.92 -8.50
N VAL A 49 -4.17 -2.45 -7.53
CA VAL A 49 -4.61 -2.61 -6.13
C VAL A 49 -3.55 -2.12 -5.15
N GLU A 50 -4.00 -1.62 -4.01
CA GLU A 50 -3.17 -1.21 -2.89
C GLU A 50 -3.73 -1.75 -1.57
N GLY A 51 -2.85 -2.19 -0.67
CA GLY A 51 -3.21 -2.49 0.70
C GLY A 51 -2.21 -1.88 1.65
N LYS A 52 -2.68 -1.40 2.80
CA LYS A 52 -1.83 -0.75 3.79
C LYS A 52 -2.27 -1.11 5.21
N PHE A 53 -1.29 -1.39 6.05
CA PHE A 53 -1.50 -1.65 7.47
C PHE A 53 -0.46 -0.94 8.32
N CYS A 54 -0.88 -0.30 9.41
CA CYS A 54 -0.03 0.45 10.32
C CYS A 54 -0.16 -0.10 11.74
N HIS A 55 0.97 -0.35 12.41
CA HIS A 55 1.00 -0.96 13.74
C HIS A 55 0.25 -0.16 14.83
N SER A 56 0.19 1.17 14.70
CA SER A 56 -0.53 2.05 15.64
C SER A 56 -2.06 2.01 15.52
N THR A 57 -2.61 1.26 14.56
CA THR A 57 -4.06 1.15 14.34
C THR A 57 -4.70 0.17 15.34
N PHE A 58 -4.75 0.59 16.60
CA PHE A 58 -5.57 0.13 17.73
C PHE A 58 -5.63 -1.33 18.17
N LYS A 59 -5.16 -2.33 17.42
CA LYS A 59 -5.00 -3.71 17.92
C LYS A 59 -3.90 -4.36 17.09
N SER A 60 -2.81 -4.77 17.72
CA SER A 60 -1.81 -5.62 17.08
C SER A 60 -2.54 -6.80 16.43
N GLY A 61 -2.55 -6.84 15.09
CA GLY A 61 -3.27 -7.86 14.32
C GLY A 61 -2.83 -9.26 14.72
N HIS A 62 -3.69 -10.24 14.43
CA HIS A 62 -3.37 -11.66 14.66
C HIS A 62 -2.23 -12.17 13.74
N TYR A 63 -1.82 -11.36 12.74
CA TYR A 63 -0.88 -11.71 11.68
C TYR A 63 0.27 -10.69 11.56
N GLY A 64 1.27 -11.01 10.72
CA GLY A 64 2.36 -10.09 10.40
C GLY A 64 1.89 -8.84 9.63
N LEU A 65 2.67 -7.76 9.67
CA LEU A 65 2.30 -6.49 9.01
C LEU A 65 2.08 -6.63 7.48
N MET A 66 2.83 -7.52 6.83
CA MET A 66 2.68 -7.82 5.40
C MET A 66 1.37 -8.59 5.14
N ASP A 67 1.07 -9.59 5.95
CA ASP A 67 -0.14 -10.41 5.84
C ASP A 67 -1.40 -9.53 5.91
N GLU A 68 -1.41 -8.57 6.84
CA GLU A 68 -2.50 -7.61 6.98
C GLU A 68 -2.58 -6.67 5.77
N ALA A 69 -1.46 -6.19 5.24
CA ALA A 69 -1.46 -5.37 4.03
C ALA A 69 -2.04 -6.14 2.81
N ILE A 70 -1.65 -7.40 2.63
CA ILE A 70 -2.18 -8.27 1.55
C ILE A 70 -3.67 -8.54 1.77
N SER A 71 -4.06 -8.92 2.98
CA SER A 71 -5.44 -9.16 3.40
C SER A 71 -6.33 -7.94 3.13
N GLN A 72 -5.86 -6.73 3.47
CA GLN A 72 -6.55 -5.48 3.18
C GLN A 72 -6.71 -5.23 1.68
N ALA A 73 -5.64 -5.39 0.88
CA ALA A 73 -5.73 -5.27 -0.59
C ALA A 73 -6.74 -6.26 -1.18
N GLN A 74 -6.65 -7.53 -0.81
CA GLN A 74 -7.55 -8.58 -1.32
C GLN A 74 -9.01 -8.32 -0.94
N LYS A 75 -9.28 -7.87 0.29
CA LYS A 75 -10.64 -7.54 0.75
C LYS A 75 -11.20 -6.31 0.06
N ASN A 76 -10.44 -5.22 -0.01
CA ASN A 76 -10.90 -3.93 -0.53
C ASN A 76 -11.19 -3.97 -2.04
N TYR A 77 -10.39 -4.72 -2.79
CA TYR A 77 -10.53 -4.85 -4.24
C TYR A 77 -11.22 -6.15 -4.67
N HIS A 78 -11.61 -6.99 -3.71
CA HIS A 78 -12.24 -8.29 -3.92
C HIS A 78 -11.44 -9.22 -4.86
N VAL A 79 -10.10 -9.25 -4.73
CA VAL A 79 -9.20 -10.04 -5.60
C VAL A 79 -8.65 -11.29 -4.89
N ASP A 80 -8.40 -12.35 -5.65
CA ASP A 80 -7.81 -13.60 -5.14
C ASP A 80 -6.28 -13.58 -5.12
N TYR A 81 -5.66 -12.77 -6.00
CA TYR A 81 -4.21 -12.64 -6.12
C TYR A 81 -3.80 -11.20 -6.38
N ILE A 82 -2.55 -10.88 -6.03
CA ILE A 82 -1.85 -9.65 -6.41
C ILE A 82 -0.61 -10.07 -7.19
N LYS A 83 -0.50 -9.60 -8.42
CA LYS A 83 0.66 -9.83 -9.30
C LYS A 83 1.60 -8.62 -9.27
N ASN A 84 2.91 -8.85 -9.42
CA ASN A 84 3.96 -7.83 -9.37
C ASN A 84 3.87 -6.98 -8.10
N ALA A 85 3.66 -7.64 -6.97
CA ALA A 85 3.47 -7.01 -5.68
C ALA A 85 4.77 -6.35 -5.21
N THR A 86 4.73 -5.04 -4.95
CA THR A 86 5.83 -4.28 -4.33
C THR A 86 5.47 -3.94 -2.90
N PHE A 87 6.30 -4.38 -1.96
CA PHE A 87 6.11 -4.11 -0.54
C PHE A 87 6.96 -2.93 -0.09
N MET A 88 6.33 -1.99 0.62
CA MET A 88 6.97 -0.75 1.08
C MET A 88 6.74 -0.56 2.58
N MET A 89 7.76 -0.11 3.30
CA MET A 89 7.67 0.23 4.72
C MET A 89 7.84 1.73 4.90
N ASN A 90 6.85 2.38 5.52
CA ASN A 90 6.99 3.72 6.05
C ASN A 90 7.56 3.63 7.47
N LYS A 91 8.86 3.94 7.63
CA LYS A 91 9.55 3.80 8.92
C LYS A 91 9.00 4.74 9.99
N ALA A 92 8.55 5.93 9.60
CA ALA A 92 8.05 6.93 10.55
C ALA A 92 6.69 6.55 11.15
N LYS A 93 5.85 5.84 10.40
CA LYS A 93 4.49 5.46 10.82
C LYS A 93 4.34 3.97 11.15
N ALA A 94 5.44 3.20 11.08
CA ALA A 94 5.45 1.75 11.21
C ALA A 94 4.33 1.08 10.38
N CYS A 95 4.21 1.51 9.12
CA CYS A 95 3.25 0.98 8.17
C CYS A 95 3.93 0.13 7.12
N VAL A 96 3.27 -0.96 6.73
CA VAL A 96 3.60 -1.71 5.52
C VAL A 96 2.49 -1.49 4.51
N SER A 97 2.86 -1.29 3.25
CA SER A 97 1.93 -1.31 2.12
C SER A 97 2.37 -2.33 1.08
N VAL A 98 1.41 -2.78 0.29
CA VAL A 98 1.59 -3.61 -0.90
C VAL A 98 0.85 -2.96 -2.06
N GLU A 99 1.51 -2.86 -3.20
CA GLU A 99 0.95 -2.33 -4.45
C GLU A 99 1.19 -3.34 -5.57
N GLY A 100 0.24 -3.51 -6.50
CA GLY A 100 0.39 -4.42 -7.63
C GLY A 100 -0.85 -4.45 -8.51
N ILE A 101 -1.00 -5.50 -9.32
CA ILE A 101 -2.18 -5.72 -10.17
C ILE A 101 -3.01 -6.87 -9.58
N GLY A 102 -4.26 -6.61 -9.26
CA GLY A 102 -5.18 -7.58 -8.69
C GLY A 102 -5.80 -8.50 -9.74
N TYR A 103 -5.94 -9.78 -9.40
CA TYR A 103 -6.56 -10.81 -10.23
C TYR A 103 -7.59 -11.61 -9.44
N LYS A 104 -8.70 -11.99 -10.08
CA LYS A 104 -9.68 -12.95 -9.56
C LYS A 104 -9.59 -14.27 -10.29
N ILE A 105 -9.95 -15.36 -9.62
CA ILE A 105 -10.17 -16.64 -10.30
C ILE A 105 -11.45 -16.55 -11.13
N LYS A 106 -11.40 -17.06 -12.37
CA LYS A 106 -12.60 -17.22 -13.19
C LYS A 106 -13.44 -18.33 -12.57
N THR A 107 -14.60 -17.98 -12.04
CA THR A 107 -15.61 -18.98 -11.70
C THR A 107 -16.10 -19.61 -13.00
N THR A 108 -15.93 -20.93 -13.13
CA THR A 108 -16.41 -21.70 -14.27
C THR A 108 -17.91 -21.94 -14.17
#